data_AF-A0A7W7MK81-F1
#
_entry.id   AF-A0A7W7MK81-F1
#
_cell.length_a   1.000
_cell.length_b   1.000
_cell.length_c   1.000
_cell.angle_alpha   90.00
_cell.angle_beta   90.00
_cell.angle_gamma   90.00
#
_symmetry.space_group_name_H-M   'P 1'
#
loop_
_entity.id
_entity.type
_entity.pdbx_description
1 polymer ?
#
loop_
_entity_poly.entity_id
_entity_poly.type
_entity_poly.pdbx_seq_one_letter_code
_entity_poly.pdbx_strand_id
1 'polypeptide(L)'
;MEAQDLERAVRTMGEVLEPLVDLDWSVTAGTLDRTCRETLAHIGHDLLAYAAQVAGRVQDAYLPLDLVIRDDASVPEVLAVVEACGGLLVAALRAAGPDTRAWHSGPCDVSGFAALGVAEVVLHTYDITQGLNVSWWIPAKFSTRVLARLAPDATVQQRQETGKRQHSTQVLLRHTGRLGDAGPRRWHITPDEQYAATEDAGAGGAPYTCPCCGHATLSERGNFEICDECWWEDDGQDNHDSAVVRGGPNGGLSLDQARVEYVRKGRGRALKPHFPPNEPR
;
A
#
# COMPACT_ATOMS: atom_id res chain seq x y z
N MET A 1 -8.75 1.13 6.24
CA MET A 1 -7.27 1.07 6.14
C MET A 1 -6.77 1.85 7.32
N GLU A 2 -5.75 1.35 8.00
CA GLU A 2 -5.39 1.82 9.33
C GLU A 2 -4.06 2.57 9.32
N ALA A 3 -3.81 3.36 10.36
CA ALA A 3 -2.54 4.06 10.55
C ALA A 3 -1.31 3.12 10.52
N GLN A 4 -1.49 1.85 10.92
CA GLN A 4 -0.42 0.85 10.86
C GLN A 4 0.00 0.51 9.42
N ASP A 5 -0.89 0.68 8.45
CA ASP A 5 -0.58 0.40 7.05
C ASP A 5 0.31 1.48 6.46
N LEU A 6 0.03 2.74 6.81
CA LEU A 6 0.89 3.86 6.48
C LEU A 6 2.27 3.72 7.14
N GLU A 7 2.32 3.38 8.42
CA GLU A 7 3.59 3.14 9.13
C GLU A 7 4.43 2.05 8.42
N ARG A 8 3.77 0.98 7.93
CA ARG A 8 4.44 -0.06 7.15
C ARG A 8 4.91 0.44 5.79
N ALA A 9 4.09 1.22 5.09
CA ALA A 9 4.44 1.78 3.78
C ALA A 9 5.67 2.70 3.89
N VAL A 10 5.68 3.60 4.87
CA VAL A 10 6.80 4.53 5.12
C VAL A 10 8.08 3.75 5.44
N ARG A 11 8.01 2.75 6.31
CA ARG A 11 9.18 1.89 6.59
C ARG A 11 9.66 1.16 5.33
N THR A 12 8.75 0.60 4.53
CA THR A 12 9.12 -0.08 3.28
C THR A 12 9.77 0.87 2.28
N MET A 13 9.31 2.11 2.19
CA MET A 13 9.98 3.15 1.39
C MET A 13 11.42 3.37 1.87
N GLY A 14 11.63 3.54 3.17
CA GLY A 14 12.98 3.67 3.76
C GLY A 14 13.88 2.47 3.43
N GLU A 15 13.39 1.25 3.68
CA GLU A 15 14.10 -0.01 3.38
C GLU A 15 14.51 -0.14 1.90
N VAL A 16 13.73 0.43 0.98
CA VAL A 16 13.97 0.38 -0.47
C VAL A 16 14.90 1.50 -0.94
N LEU A 17 14.75 2.72 -0.40
CA LEU A 17 15.43 3.91 -0.91
C LEU A 17 16.75 4.22 -0.19
N GLU A 18 16.91 3.84 1.09
CA GLU A 18 18.14 4.08 1.85
C GLU A 18 19.39 3.48 1.17
N PRO A 19 19.37 2.25 0.60
CA PRO A 19 20.52 1.71 -0.12
C PRO A 19 20.86 2.43 -1.43
N LEU A 20 19.98 3.32 -1.90
CA LEU A 20 20.07 3.97 -3.22
C LEU A 20 20.48 5.44 -3.13
N VAL A 21 20.78 5.95 -1.93
CA VAL A 21 21.03 7.40 -1.69
C VAL A 21 22.27 7.95 -2.41
N ASP A 22 23.22 7.08 -2.77
CA ASP A 22 24.45 7.45 -3.49
C ASP A 22 24.27 7.48 -5.03
N LEU A 23 23.09 7.12 -5.55
CA LEU A 23 22.77 7.21 -6.98
C LEU A 23 22.51 8.67 -7.40
N ASP A 24 22.34 8.91 -8.70
CA ASP A 24 21.93 10.22 -9.22
C ASP A 24 20.42 10.41 -9.07
N TRP A 25 20.00 11.24 -8.11
CA TRP A 25 18.60 11.57 -7.84
C TRP A 25 18.08 12.78 -8.62
N SER A 26 18.90 13.36 -9.51
CA SER A 26 18.49 14.45 -10.41
C SER A 26 17.78 13.95 -11.68
N VAL A 27 17.78 12.63 -11.92
CA VAL A 27 17.03 12.00 -13.01
C VAL A 27 15.52 12.03 -12.75
N THR A 28 14.72 11.93 -13.81
CA THR A 28 13.26 11.87 -13.73
C THR A 28 12.77 10.61 -13.02
N ALA A 29 11.73 10.74 -12.19
CA ALA A 29 11.11 9.62 -11.49
C ALA A 29 10.15 8.84 -12.42
N GLY A 30 10.64 7.77 -13.04
CA GLY A 30 9.84 6.92 -13.92
C GLY A 30 9.29 7.70 -15.11
N THR A 31 7.96 7.79 -15.22
CA THR A 31 7.27 8.53 -16.27
C THR A 31 6.85 9.94 -15.87
N LEU A 32 7.26 10.42 -14.69
CA LEU A 32 6.93 11.75 -14.19
C LEU A 32 7.90 12.81 -14.74
N ASP A 33 7.43 14.05 -14.84
CA ASP A 33 8.26 15.20 -15.21
C ASP A 33 9.19 15.67 -14.07
N ARG A 34 8.93 15.22 -12.84
CA ARG A 34 9.71 15.57 -11.64
C ARG A 34 10.89 14.63 -11.46
N THR A 35 11.97 15.14 -10.87
CA THR A 35 13.13 14.34 -10.49
C THR A 35 12.82 13.35 -9.36
N CYS A 36 13.65 12.34 -9.16
CA CYS A 36 13.54 11.42 -8.03
C CYS A 36 13.56 12.17 -6.68
N ARG A 37 14.45 13.17 -6.53
CA ARG A 37 14.51 13.99 -5.30
C ARG A 37 13.23 14.81 -5.08
N GLU A 38 12.73 15.46 -6.12
CA GLU A 38 11.48 16.25 -6.04
C GLU A 38 10.26 15.36 -5.75
N THR A 39 10.25 14.16 -6.33
CA THR A 39 9.20 13.16 -6.10
C THR A 39 9.21 12.68 -4.64
N LEU A 40 10.40 12.47 -4.05
CA LEU A 40 10.49 12.15 -2.62
C LEU A 40 9.99 13.31 -1.74
N ALA A 41 10.39 14.55 -2.04
CA ALA A 41 9.91 15.73 -1.31
C ALA A 41 8.38 15.90 -1.42
N HIS A 42 7.80 15.57 -2.57
CA HIS A 42 6.35 15.57 -2.79
C HIS A 42 5.62 14.60 -1.87
N ILE A 43 6.14 13.38 -1.66
CA ILE A 43 5.57 12.44 -0.68
C ILE A 43 5.52 13.12 0.70
N GLY A 44 6.62 13.77 1.12
CA GLY A 44 6.68 14.48 2.41
C GLY A 44 5.65 15.60 2.52
N HIS A 45 5.48 16.40 1.45
CA HIS A 45 4.50 17.46 1.38
C HIS A 45 3.09 16.89 1.62
N ASP A 46 2.69 15.89 0.86
CA ASP A 46 1.35 15.34 0.90
C ASP A 46 1.04 14.72 2.27
N LEU A 47 2.00 13.96 2.83
CA LEU A 47 1.87 13.39 4.17
C LEU A 47 1.70 14.47 5.25
N LEU A 48 2.47 15.57 5.18
CA LEU A 48 2.34 16.69 6.11
C LEU A 48 0.98 17.39 5.96
N ALA A 49 0.57 17.67 4.71
CA ALA A 49 -0.71 18.31 4.43
C ALA A 49 -1.86 17.45 4.98
N TYR A 50 -1.86 16.14 4.72
CA TYR A 50 -2.85 15.20 5.26
C TYR A 50 -2.85 15.18 6.79
N ALA A 51 -1.66 15.18 7.42
CA ALA A 51 -1.55 15.21 8.89
C ALA A 51 -2.20 16.48 9.46
N ALA A 52 -1.92 17.63 8.85
CA ALA A 52 -2.49 18.91 9.26
C ALA A 52 -4.02 18.95 9.07
N GLN A 53 -4.54 18.39 7.98
CA GLN A 53 -5.99 18.29 7.75
C GLN A 53 -6.68 17.45 8.83
N VAL A 54 -6.15 16.25 9.13
CA VAL A 54 -6.70 15.35 10.12
C VAL A 54 -6.62 15.94 11.52
N ALA A 55 -5.45 16.47 11.91
CA ALA A 55 -5.25 17.07 13.23
C ALA A 55 -6.10 18.32 13.44
N GLY A 56 -6.26 19.14 12.39
CA GLY A 56 -7.09 20.35 12.42
C GLY A 56 -8.57 20.10 12.21
N ARG A 57 -8.98 18.89 11.80
CA ARG A 57 -10.36 18.55 11.38
C ARG A 57 -10.92 19.56 10.39
N VAL A 58 -10.10 19.94 9.41
CA VAL A 58 -10.37 21.04 8.48
C VAL A 58 -11.44 20.61 7.48
N GLN A 59 -12.49 21.41 7.25
CA GLN A 59 -13.68 20.95 6.50
C GLN A 59 -13.78 21.47 5.06
N ASP A 60 -13.11 22.57 4.71
CA ASP A 60 -13.47 23.33 3.51
C ASP A 60 -12.38 23.42 2.44
N ALA A 61 -11.11 23.39 2.83
CA ALA A 61 -9.96 23.52 1.94
C ALA A 61 -8.70 22.96 2.61
N TYR A 62 -7.60 22.85 1.86
CA TYR A 62 -6.28 22.68 2.49
C TYR A 62 -5.92 23.92 3.30
N LEU A 63 -5.32 23.69 4.46
CA LEU A 63 -4.64 24.75 5.19
C LEU A 63 -3.55 25.37 4.31
N PRO A 64 -3.31 26.68 4.41
CA PRO A 64 -2.23 27.37 3.70
C PRO A 64 -0.89 27.07 4.37
N LEU A 65 -0.48 25.81 4.32
CA LEU A 65 0.74 25.26 4.93
C LEU A 65 1.49 24.47 3.86
N ASP A 66 2.76 24.79 3.68
CA ASP A 66 3.65 24.10 2.75
C ASP A 66 4.83 23.46 3.49
N LEU A 67 5.25 22.27 3.04
CA LEU A 67 6.55 21.72 3.40
C LEU A 67 7.62 22.32 2.49
N VAL A 68 8.62 22.97 3.09
CA VAL A 68 9.82 23.44 2.39
C VAL A 68 11.04 22.68 2.91
N ILE A 69 11.62 21.86 2.05
CA ILE A 69 12.91 21.20 2.31
C ILE A 69 14.00 22.03 1.65
N ARG A 70 15.10 22.29 2.36
CA ARG A 70 16.19 23.11 1.83
C ARG A 70 16.79 22.48 0.56
N ASP A 71 17.18 23.33 -0.39
CA ASP A 71 17.77 22.88 -1.66
C ASP A 71 19.13 22.19 -1.45
N ASP A 72 19.87 22.57 -0.41
CA ASP A 72 21.16 21.98 -0.03
C ASP A 72 21.03 20.66 0.76
N ALA A 73 19.82 20.23 1.11
CA ALA A 73 19.61 18.97 1.82
C ALA A 73 19.95 17.76 0.93
N SER A 74 20.79 16.89 1.47
CA SER A 74 21.15 15.60 0.88
C SER A 74 19.95 14.65 0.81
N VAL A 75 20.01 13.64 -0.05
CA VAL A 75 18.93 12.64 -0.19
C VAL A 75 18.59 11.94 1.14
N PRO A 76 19.56 11.52 1.98
CA PRO A 76 19.25 10.97 3.30
C PRO A 76 18.49 11.94 4.22
N GLU A 77 18.83 13.23 4.17
CA GLU A 77 18.11 14.26 4.94
C GLU A 77 16.68 14.45 4.42
N VAL A 78 16.48 14.46 3.10
CA VAL A 78 15.14 14.51 2.49
C VAL A 78 14.33 13.28 2.92
N LEU A 79 14.91 12.08 2.85
CA LEU A 79 14.25 10.84 3.27
C LEU A 79 13.82 10.88 4.75
N ALA A 80 14.71 11.32 5.64
CA ALA A 80 14.39 11.48 7.06
C ALA A 80 13.24 12.49 7.30
N VAL A 81 13.17 13.57 6.52
CA VAL A 81 12.04 14.51 6.58
C VAL A 81 10.73 13.84 6.15
N VAL A 82 10.75 13.05 5.08
CA VAL A 82 9.54 12.32 4.61
C VAL A 82 9.09 11.28 5.63
N GLU A 83 10.01 10.53 6.24
CA GLU A 83 9.70 9.58 7.31
C GLU A 83 9.08 10.28 8.53
N ALA A 84 9.60 11.45 8.91
CA ALA A 84 9.01 12.28 9.97
C ALA A 84 7.59 12.75 9.61
N CYS A 85 7.36 13.18 8.37
CA CYS A 85 6.02 13.56 7.89
C CYS A 85 5.04 12.37 7.92
N GLY A 86 5.51 11.17 7.54
CA GLY A 86 4.76 9.92 7.70
C GLY A 86 4.40 9.64 9.16
N GLY A 87 5.36 9.80 10.07
CA GLY A 87 5.13 9.69 11.52
C GLY A 87 4.08 10.68 12.05
N LEU A 88 4.10 11.93 11.57
CA LEU A 88 3.09 12.95 11.91
C LEU A 88 1.69 12.54 11.45
N LEU A 89 1.54 12.05 10.22
CA LEU A 89 0.25 11.56 9.72
C LEU A 89 -0.22 10.33 10.51
N VAL A 90 0.66 9.37 10.80
CA VAL A 90 0.34 8.22 11.65
C VAL A 90 -0.14 8.67 13.03
N ALA A 91 0.52 9.65 13.65
CA ALA A 91 0.13 10.18 14.95
C ALA A 91 -1.24 10.88 14.89
N ALA A 92 -1.48 11.70 13.87
CA ALA A 92 -2.77 12.38 13.66
C ALA A 92 -3.92 11.38 13.47
N LEU A 93 -3.70 10.33 12.66
CA LEU A 93 -4.68 9.26 12.43
C LEU A 93 -4.99 8.48 13.71
N ARG A 94 -3.97 8.16 14.53
CA ARG A 94 -4.16 7.46 15.81
C ARG A 94 -4.90 8.30 16.86
N ALA A 95 -4.71 9.61 16.83
CA ALA A 95 -5.38 10.54 17.75
C ALA A 95 -6.81 10.88 17.32
N ALA A 96 -7.14 10.68 16.04
CA ALA A 96 -8.45 10.95 15.49
C ALA A 96 -9.49 9.92 15.97
N GLY A 97 -10.67 10.38 16.38
CA GLY A 97 -11.81 9.50 16.66
C GLY A 97 -12.44 8.95 15.37
N PRO A 98 -13.25 7.88 15.44
CA PRO A 98 -13.85 7.22 14.26
C PRO A 98 -14.74 8.15 13.41
N ASP A 99 -15.36 9.16 14.03
CA ASP A 99 -16.21 10.14 13.35
C ASP A 99 -15.43 11.31 12.73
N THR A 100 -14.10 11.31 12.87
CA THR A 100 -13.27 12.39 12.34
C THR A 100 -13.36 12.41 10.82
N ARG A 101 -13.66 13.60 10.27
CA ARG A 101 -13.61 13.90 8.84
C ARG A 101 -12.76 15.15 8.63
N ALA A 102 -12.04 15.19 7.52
CA ALA A 102 -11.36 16.39 7.06
C ALA A 102 -11.36 16.49 5.53
N TRP A 103 -11.00 17.63 4.99
CA TRP A 103 -11.13 17.97 3.58
C TRP A 103 -9.96 17.43 2.76
N HIS A 104 -10.30 16.72 1.68
CA HIS A 104 -9.42 16.32 0.59
C HIS A 104 -10.21 16.39 -0.73
N SER A 105 -10.45 17.59 -1.26
CA SER A 105 -11.39 17.82 -2.39
C SER A 105 -12.82 17.32 -2.11
N GLY A 106 -13.21 17.33 -0.84
CA GLY A 106 -14.44 16.75 -0.30
C GLY A 106 -14.19 16.14 1.09
N PRO A 107 -15.24 15.77 1.84
CA PRO A 107 -15.09 15.11 3.13
C PRO A 107 -14.38 13.75 2.96
N CYS A 108 -13.35 13.51 3.76
CA CYS A 108 -12.59 12.26 3.80
C CYS A 108 -12.47 11.78 5.25
N ASP A 109 -12.65 10.48 5.46
CA ASP A 109 -12.48 9.85 6.77
C ASP A 109 -11.03 9.44 7.04
N VAL A 110 -10.75 9.07 8.29
CA VAL A 110 -9.40 8.63 8.72
C VAL A 110 -8.87 7.44 7.91
N SER A 111 -9.75 6.52 7.50
CA SER A 111 -9.41 5.36 6.68
C SER A 111 -9.02 5.78 5.25
N GLY A 112 -9.68 6.80 4.71
CA GLY A 112 -9.37 7.42 3.44
C GLY A 112 -8.02 8.15 3.46
N PHE A 113 -7.74 8.94 4.51
CA PHE A 113 -6.43 9.59 4.67
C PHE A 113 -5.29 8.57 4.84
N ALA A 114 -5.52 7.47 5.56
CA ALA A 114 -4.55 6.37 5.65
C ALA A 114 -4.29 5.76 4.25
N ALA A 115 -5.33 5.54 3.45
CA ALA A 115 -5.20 5.01 2.10
C ALA A 115 -4.54 5.97 1.12
N LEU A 116 -4.84 7.27 1.20
CA LEU A 116 -4.17 8.30 0.41
C LEU A 116 -2.69 8.35 0.76
N GLY A 117 -2.33 8.41 2.05
CA GLY A 117 -0.93 8.40 2.48
C GLY A 117 -0.18 7.14 2.04
N VAL A 118 -0.80 5.95 2.13
CA VAL A 118 -0.19 4.72 1.61
C VAL A 118 -0.01 4.80 0.09
N ALA A 119 -1.01 5.29 -0.65
CA ALA A 119 -0.95 5.42 -2.10
C ALA A 119 0.20 6.35 -2.51
N GLU A 120 0.32 7.54 -1.92
CA GLU A 120 1.42 8.48 -2.20
C GLU A 120 2.78 7.84 -1.97
N VAL A 121 2.96 7.20 -0.81
CA VAL A 121 4.24 6.56 -0.46
C VAL A 121 4.60 5.47 -1.47
N VAL A 122 3.72 4.50 -1.73
CA VAL A 122 4.09 3.33 -2.53
C VAL A 122 4.17 3.61 -4.03
N LEU A 123 3.29 4.48 -4.54
CA LEU A 123 3.29 4.85 -5.96
C LEU A 123 4.53 5.67 -6.30
N HIS A 124 4.89 6.64 -5.45
CA HIS A 124 6.06 7.48 -5.72
C HIS A 124 7.38 6.80 -5.34
N THR A 125 7.38 5.84 -4.40
CA THR A 125 8.52 4.91 -4.27
C THR A 125 8.72 4.12 -5.58
N TYR A 126 7.63 3.63 -6.19
CA TYR A 126 7.71 2.96 -7.49
C TYR A 126 8.30 3.88 -8.55
N ASP A 127 7.79 5.10 -8.69
CA ASP A 127 8.29 6.07 -9.68
C ASP A 127 9.78 6.36 -9.48
N ILE A 128 10.23 6.58 -8.24
CA ILE A 128 11.65 6.80 -7.90
C ILE A 128 12.49 5.59 -8.30
N THR A 129 12.07 4.37 -7.94
CA THR A 129 12.83 3.15 -8.29
C THR A 129 12.91 2.95 -9.81
N GLN A 130 11.85 3.27 -10.56
CA GLN A 130 11.90 3.25 -12.03
C GLN A 130 12.90 4.27 -12.58
N GLY A 131 12.91 5.50 -12.06
CA GLY A 131 13.85 6.55 -12.45
C GLY A 131 15.32 6.17 -12.16
N LEU A 132 15.55 5.53 -11.02
CA LEU A 132 16.87 5.03 -10.61
C LEU A 132 17.25 3.68 -11.28
N ASN A 133 16.43 3.18 -12.19
CA ASN A 133 16.63 1.90 -12.88
C ASN A 133 16.78 0.69 -11.93
N VAL A 134 16.00 0.69 -10.84
CA VAL A 134 15.92 -0.39 -9.86
C VAL A 134 14.62 -1.15 -10.04
N SER A 135 14.73 -2.46 -10.21
CA SER A 135 13.56 -3.34 -10.31
C SER A 135 12.90 -3.51 -8.94
N TRP A 136 11.86 -2.72 -8.69
CA TRP A 136 11.00 -2.84 -7.53
C TRP A 136 9.53 -2.76 -7.95
N TRP A 137 8.70 -3.59 -7.33
CA TRP A 137 7.26 -3.62 -7.55
C TRP A 137 6.55 -3.35 -6.24
N ILE A 138 5.45 -2.58 -6.30
CA ILE A 138 4.63 -2.29 -5.12
C ILE A 138 4.13 -3.63 -4.54
N PRO A 139 4.38 -3.90 -3.25
CA PRO A 139 3.83 -5.07 -2.58
C PRO A 139 2.30 -5.07 -2.70
N ALA A 140 1.73 -6.15 -3.23
CA ALA A 140 0.32 -6.20 -3.59
C ALA A 140 -0.65 -5.91 -2.45
N LYS A 141 -0.27 -6.07 -1.18
CA LYS A 141 -1.14 -5.73 -0.06
C LYS A 141 -1.47 -4.24 -0.03
N PHE A 142 -0.47 -3.40 -0.31
CA PHE A 142 -0.70 -1.98 -0.45
C PHE A 142 -1.65 -1.72 -1.61
N SER A 143 -1.37 -2.32 -2.77
CA SER A 143 -2.22 -2.19 -3.96
C SER A 143 -3.67 -2.63 -3.72
N THR A 144 -3.88 -3.82 -3.18
CA THR A 144 -5.20 -4.39 -2.88
C THR A 144 -5.97 -3.50 -1.91
N ARG A 145 -5.33 -3.01 -0.84
CA ARG A 145 -6.03 -2.22 0.18
C ARG A 145 -6.26 -0.77 -0.26
N VAL A 146 -5.33 -0.18 -1.02
CA VAL A 146 -5.51 1.13 -1.67
C VAL A 146 -6.68 1.05 -2.66
N LEU A 147 -6.70 0.05 -3.53
CA LEU A 147 -7.79 -0.16 -4.48
C LEU A 147 -9.12 -0.42 -3.77
N ALA A 148 -9.15 -1.30 -2.76
CA ALA A 148 -10.38 -1.56 -2.02
C ALA A 148 -10.96 -0.30 -1.37
N ARG A 149 -10.12 0.61 -0.88
CA ARG A 149 -10.58 1.84 -0.20
C ARG A 149 -10.86 3.00 -1.15
N LEU A 150 -10.01 3.22 -2.15
CA LEU A 150 -10.04 4.42 -2.99
C LEU A 150 -10.52 4.15 -4.41
N ALA A 151 -10.57 2.90 -4.87
CA ALA A 151 -11.02 2.57 -6.22
C ALA A 151 -11.67 1.17 -6.25
N PRO A 152 -12.74 0.93 -5.48
CA PRO A 152 -13.31 -0.42 -5.29
C PRO A 152 -13.74 -1.08 -6.61
N ASP A 153 -14.15 -0.28 -7.60
CA ASP A 153 -14.58 -0.77 -8.90
C ASP A 153 -13.42 -1.07 -9.88
N ALA A 154 -12.19 -0.66 -9.57
CA ALA A 154 -11.07 -0.73 -10.51
C ALA A 154 -10.76 -2.16 -10.98
N THR A 155 -10.80 -3.13 -10.07
CA THR A 155 -10.56 -4.54 -10.40
C THR A 155 -11.64 -5.11 -11.32
N VAL A 156 -12.90 -4.72 -11.09
CA VAL A 156 -14.04 -5.16 -11.92
C VAL A 156 -13.96 -4.52 -13.31
N GLN A 157 -13.72 -3.21 -13.38
CA GLN A 157 -13.57 -2.48 -14.64
C GLN A 157 -12.41 -3.05 -15.47
N GLN A 158 -11.25 -3.27 -14.85
CA GLN A 158 -10.08 -3.83 -15.53
C GLN A 158 -10.36 -5.24 -16.07
N ARG A 159 -11.10 -6.09 -15.32
CA ARG A 159 -11.49 -7.42 -15.79
C ARG A 159 -12.43 -7.32 -17.00
N GLN A 160 -13.39 -6.39 -16.97
CA GLN A 160 -14.32 -6.16 -18.09
C GLN A 160 -13.58 -5.68 -19.35
N GLU A 161 -12.57 -4.82 -19.20
CA GLU A 161 -11.80 -4.27 -20.32
C GLU A 161 -10.84 -5.27 -20.96
N THR A 162 -10.14 -6.07 -20.13
CA THR A 162 -9.06 -6.95 -20.61
C THR A 162 -9.50 -8.40 -20.81
N GLY A 163 -10.67 -8.79 -20.30
CA GLY A 163 -11.13 -10.17 -20.27
C GLY A 163 -10.29 -11.11 -19.39
N LYS A 164 -9.31 -10.57 -18.65
CA LYS A 164 -8.39 -11.32 -17.80
C LYS A 164 -8.33 -10.72 -16.40
N ARG A 165 -8.17 -11.60 -15.41
CA ARG A 165 -7.86 -11.19 -14.04
C ARG A 165 -6.40 -10.73 -13.98
N GLN A 166 -6.17 -9.54 -13.43
CA GLN A 166 -4.83 -9.02 -13.19
C GLN A 166 -4.50 -8.97 -11.71
N HIS A 167 -3.21 -9.00 -11.46
CA HIS A 167 -2.62 -8.80 -10.16
C HIS A 167 -2.88 -7.38 -9.66
N SER A 168 -3.17 -7.20 -8.36
CA SER A 168 -3.64 -5.91 -7.81
C SER A 168 -2.64 -4.76 -8.05
N THR A 169 -1.34 -5.01 -7.98
CA THR A 169 -0.32 -4.01 -8.35
C THR A 169 -0.42 -3.55 -9.80
N GLN A 170 -0.71 -4.44 -10.75
CA GLN A 170 -0.90 -4.04 -12.15
C GLN A 170 -2.18 -3.22 -12.32
N VAL A 171 -3.25 -3.57 -11.59
CA VAL A 171 -4.49 -2.80 -11.56
C VAL A 171 -4.24 -1.40 -11.02
N LEU A 172 -3.52 -1.27 -9.90
CA LEU A 172 -3.18 0.02 -9.28
C LEU A 172 -2.31 0.88 -10.21
N LEU A 173 -1.24 0.32 -10.77
CA LEU A 173 -0.35 1.05 -11.68
C LEU A 173 -1.10 1.51 -12.94
N ARG A 174 -1.97 0.67 -13.51
CA ARG A 174 -2.81 1.06 -14.65
C ARG A 174 -3.84 2.12 -14.27
N HIS A 175 -4.52 1.96 -13.14
CA HIS A 175 -5.52 2.93 -12.64
C HIS A 175 -4.91 4.33 -12.46
N THR A 176 -3.62 4.38 -12.15
CA THR A 176 -2.89 5.63 -11.90
C THR A 176 -2.01 6.05 -13.08
N GLY A 177 -2.18 5.44 -14.26
CA GLY A 177 -1.49 5.83 -15.51
C GLY A 177 -0.01 5.42 -15.62
N ARG A 178 0.50 4.61 -14.68
CA ARG A 178 1.89 4.11 -14.67
C ARG A 178 2.09 2.88 -15.54
N LEU A 179 1.01 2.20 -15.95
CA LEU A 179 1.08 1.01 -16.79
C LEU A 179 0.03 1.01 -17.90
N GLY A 180 0.51 1.00 -19.15
CA GLY A 180 -0.31 0.92 -20.37
C GLY A 180 -1.06 2.21 -20.71
N ASP A 181 -1.93 2.14 -21.72
CA ASP A 181 -2.52 3.34 -22.36
C ASP A 181 -3.76 3.90 -21.65
N ALA A 182 -4.12 3.36 -20.47
CA ALA A 182 -5.25 3.86 -19.71
C ALA A 182 -4.82 5.12 -18.95
N GLY A 183 -5.51 6.24 -19.20
CA GLY A 183 -5.31 7.47 -18.43
C GLY A 183 -5.69 7.29 -16.95
N PRO A 184 -5.16 8.15 -16.05
CA PRO A 184 -5.42 8.06 -14.63
C PRO A 184 -6.92 8.22 -14.35
N ARG A 185 -7.45 7.35 -13.50
CA ARG A 185 -8.86 7.37 -13.06
C ARG A 185 -8.99 8.03 -11.69
N ARG A 186 -10.21 8.44 -11.38
CA ARG A 186 -10.52 9.24 -10.17
C ARG A 186 -10.62 8.34 -8.94
N TRP A 187 -9.99 8.77 -7.85
CA TRP A 187 -10.18 8.19 -6.53
C TRP A 187 -11.58 8.47 -5.95
N HIS A 188 -12.15 7.46 -5.29
CA HIS A 188 -13.35 7.51 -4.46
C HIS A 188 -12.97 7.94 -3.04
N ILE A 189 -12.96 9.25 -2.82
CA ILE A 189 -12.51 9.88 -1.57
C ILE A 189 -13.65 10.05 -0.55
N THR A 190 -14.90 10.05 -1.03
CA THR A 190 -16.08 10.27 -0.20
C THR A 190 -16.13 9.29 0.98
N PRO A 191 -16.68 9.71 2.13
CA PRO A 191 -16.77 8.85 3.30
C PRO A 191 -17.55 7.60 2.95
N ASP A 192 -17.09 6.46 3.46
CA ASP A 192 -17.80 5.21 3.25
C ASP A 192 -19.04 5.23 4.17
N GLU A 193 -20.23 5.48 3.62
CA GLU A 193 -21.49 5.41 4.39
C GLU A 193 -21.70 4.02 5.02
N GLN A 194 -20.98 3.00 4.51
CA GLN A 194 -21.00 1.62 4.99
C GLN A 194 -20.27 1.40 6.33
N TYR A 195 -19.51 2.36 6.84
CA TYR A 195 -18.81 2.24 8.14
C TYR A 195 -19.52 2.90 9.33
N ALA A 196 -20.69 3.52 9.13
CA ALA A 196 -21.47 4.12 10.23
C ALA A 196 -22.41 3.13 10.96
N ALA A 197 -22.47 1.87 10.53
CA ALA A 197 -23.22 0.83 11.23
C ALA A 197 -22.63 -0.56 10.92
N THR A 198 -21.75 -1.06 11.77
CA THR A 198 -21.55 -2.49 12.09
C THR A 198 -20.53 -2.65 13.23
N GLU A 199 -20.87 -2.12 14.41
CA GLU A 199 -20.64 -2.95 15.60
C GLU A 199 -21.71 -4.07 15.50
N ASP A 200 -21.29 -5.33 15.47
CA ASP A 200 -22.03 -6.54 15.07
C ASP A 200 -22.09 -6.88 13.56
N ALA A 201 -20.93 -6.97 12.92
CA ALA A 201 -20.68 -8.05 11.95
C ALA A 201 -19.78 -9.09 12.62
N GLY A 202 -20.40 -10.01 13.36
CA GLY A 202 -19.70 -11.18 13.89
C GLY A 202 -19.05 -11.98 12.75
N ALA A 203 -17.82 -12.45 12.98
CA ALA A 203 -17.25 -13.69 12.44
C ALA A 203 -17.95 -14.29 11.19
N GLY A 204 -17.94 -13.58 10.06
CA GLY A 204 -18.24 -14.13 8.74
C GLY A 204 -16.92 -14.48 8.07
N GLY A 205 -16.34 -15.61 8.50
CA GLY A 205 -14.92 -15.92 8.35
C GLY A 205 -14.40 -15.97 6.91
N ALA A 206 -13.19 -15.44 6.71
CA ALA A 206 -12.36 -15.77 5.56
C ALA A 206 -12.26 -17.31 5.45
N PRO A 207 -12.85 -17.94 4.41
CA PRO A 207 -13.01 -19.40 4.39
C PRO A 207 -11.70 -20.15 4.12
N TYR A 208 -10.65 -19.45 3.69
CA TYR A 208 -9.42 -20.08 3.25
C TYR A 208 -8.22 -19.69 4.11
N THR A 209 -7.42 -20.71 4.45
CA THR A 209 -6.15 -20.53 5.14
C THR A 209 -5.08 -20.03 4.19
N CYS A 210 -4.26 -19.11 4.67
CA CYS A 210 -3.05 -18.70 3.97
C CYS A 210 -2.06 -19.87 3.87
N PRO A 211 -1.48 -20.15 2.68
CA PRO A 211 -0.52 -21.23 2.50
C PRO A 211 0.78 -21.03 3.29
N CYS A 212 1.12 -19.79 3.65
CA CYS A 212 2.32 -19.48 4.41
C CYS A 212 2.13 -19.65 5.93
N CYS A 213 1.15 -18.99 6.54
CA CYS A 213 0.99 -19.04 8.01
C CYS A 213 -0.14 -19.95 8.51
N GLY A 214 -1.02 -20.42 7.62
CA GLY A 214 -2.19 -21.23 7.94
C GLY A 214 -3.35 -20.49 8.59
N HIS A 215 -3.26 -19.18 8.82
CA HIS A 215 -4.38 -18.40 9.36
C HIS A 215 -5.45 -18.19 8.29
N ALA A 216 -6.72 -18.29 8.69
CA ALA A 216 -7.88 -18.03 7.86
C ALA A 216 -8.02 -16.53 7.61
N THR A 217 -7.37 -16.04 6.56
CA THR A 217 -7.27 -14.60 6.24
C THR A 217 -7.63 -14.30 4.78
N LEU A 218 -7.92 -15.32 3.97
CA LEU A 218 -8.19 -15.16 2.54
C LEU A 218 -9.67 -15.39 2.25
N SER A 219 -10.28 -14.47 1.51
CA SER A 219 -11.64 -14.60 0.98
C SER A 219 -11.74 -15.59 -0.17
N GLU A 220 -10.71 -15.67 -1.03
CA GLU A 220 -10.65 -16.61 -2.16
C GLU A 220 -9.20 -17.10 -2.40
N ARG A 221 -9.04 -18.34 -2.91
CA ARG A 221 -7.73 -18.90 -3.23
C ARG A 221 -7.23 -18.50 -4.61
N GLY A 222 -5.91 -18.30 -4.74
CA GLY A 222 -5.29 -17.72 -5.92
C GLY A 222 -5.80 -16.29 -6.17
N ASN A 223 -6.26 -15.62 -5.11
CA ASN A 223 -6.81 -14.25 -5.02
C ASN A 223 -5.86 -13.14 -5.51
N PHE A 224 -4.55 -13.41 -5.53
CA PHE A 224 -3.52 -12.38 -5.27
C PHE A 224 -3.84 -11.59 -3.99
N GLU A 225 -4.55 -12.24 -3.06
CA GLU A 225 -4.88 -11.66 -1.76
C GLU A 225 -3.66 -11.82 -0.86
N ILE A 226 -3.32 -10.75 -0.15
CA ILE A 226 -2.22 -10.83 0.81
C ILE A 226 -2.77 -11.13 2.19
N CYS A 227 -2.23 -12.18 2.80
CA CYS A 227 -2.55 -12.58 4.15
C CYS A 227 -2.33 -11.43 5.15
N ASP A 228 -3.35 -11.14 5.95
CA ASP A 228 -3.28 -10.07 6.94
C ASP A 228 -2.32 -10.35 8.10
N GLU A 229 -2.05 -11.62 8.35
CA GLU A 229 -1.12 -12.10 9.37
C GLU A 229 0.33 -12.06 8.88
N CYS A 230 0.67 -12.85 7.86
CA CYS A 230 2.07 -13.10 7.48
C CYS A 230 2.55 -12.34 6.25
N TRP A 231 1.67 -11.59 5.58
CA TRP A 231 2.01 -10.79 4.39
C TRP A 231 2.40 -11.59 3.14
N TRP A 232 2.15 -12.90 3.14
CA TRP A 232 2.26 -13.71 1.93
C TRP A 232 1.11 -13.43 0.96
N GLU A 233 1.43 -13.21 -0.31
CA GLU A 233 0.43 -13.12 -1.39
C GLU A 233 0.05 -14.51 -1.87
N ASP A 234 -1.26 -14.78 -1.88
CA ASP A 234 -1.82 -15.99 -2.46
C ASP A 234 -1.98 -15.85 -3.99
N ASP A 235 -0.86 -16.00 -4.69
CA ASP A 235 -0.74 -16.08 -6.14
C ASP A 235 -1.13 -17.47 -6.73
N GLY A 236 -1.73 -18.32 -5.89
CA GLY A 236 -2.12 -19.69 -6.20
C GLY A 236 -1.01 -20.72 -5.96
N GLN A 237 0.16 -20.31 -5.44
CA GLN A 237 1.18 -21.25 -4.97
C GLN A 237 0.67 -22.03 -3.74
N ASP A 238 0.96 -23.32 -3.68
CA ASP A 238 0.60 -24.17 -2.54
C ASP A 238 1.68 -25.25 -2.29
N ASN A 239 1.39 -26.25 -1.48
CA ASN A 239 2.35 -27.27 -1.06
C ASN A 239 3.06 -27.98 -2.22
N HIS A 240 2.33 -28.24 -3.31
CA HIS A 240 2.82 -28.99 -4.46
C HIS A 240 3.98 -28.29 -5.20
N ASP A 241 4.09 -26.96 -5.08
CA ASP A 241 5.11 -26.16 -5.75
C ASP A 241 5.78 -25.15 -4.80
N SER A 242 5.72 -25.43 -3.49
CA SER A 242 6.17 -24.55 -2.40
C SER A 242 7.66 -24.18 -2.40
N ALA A 243 8.51 -24.99 -3.05
CA ALA A 243 9.94 -24.73 -3.18
C ALA A 243 10.29 -23.72 -4.30
N VAL A 244 9.34 -23.40 -5.19
CA VAL A 244 9.58 -22.51 -6.34
C VAL A 244 9.57 -21.05 -5.89
N VAL A 245 10.55 -20.27 -6.34
CA VAL A 245 10.52 -18.80 -6.20
C VAL A 245 9.78 -18.24 -7.40
N ARG A 246 8.53 -17.79 -7.17
CA ARG A 246 7.69 -17.20 -8.24
C ARG A 246 7.95 -15.70 -8.45
N GLY A 247 8.64 -15.04 -7.53
CA GLY A 247 8.90 -13.61 -7.62
C GLY A 247 7.68 -12.78 -7.19
N GLY A 248 7.52 -11.61 -7.80
CA GLY A 248 6.39 -10.72 -7.53
C GLY A 248 6.40 -10.16 -6.10
N PRO A 249 5.24 -9.92 -5.49
CA PRO A 249 5.13 -9.41 -4.12
C PRO A 249 5.71 -10.32 -3.04
N ASN A 250 5.84 -11.62 -3.32
CA ASN A 250 6.53 -12.56 -2.43
C ASN A 250 8.07 -12.41 -2.49
N GLY A 251 8.57 -11.54 -3.37
CA GLY A 251 9.99 -11.19 -3.50
C GLY A 251 10.83 -12.38 -3.96
N GLY A 252 12.06 -12.45 -3.48
CA GLY A 252 12.97 -13.57 -3.78
C GLY A 252 12.70 -14.84 -2.96
N LEU A 253 11.59 -14.91 -2.23
CA LEU A 253 11.29 -16.03 -1.32
C LEU A 253 10.45 -17.10 -2.02
N SER A 254 10.76 -18.37 -1.72
CA SER A 254 9.81 -19.46 -1.91
C SER A 254 8.83 -19.53 -0.73
N LEU A 255 7.70 -20.23 -0.92
CA LEU A 255 6.72 -20.44 0.15
C LEU A 255 7.34 -21.15 1.36
N ASP A 256 8.26 -22.09 1.13
CA ASP A 256 9.02 -22.75 2.21
C ASP A 256 9.90 -21.77 2.99
N GLN A 257 10.60 -20.87 2.30
CA GLN A 257 11.41 -19.84 2.95
C GLN A 257 10.54 -18.87 3.76
N ALA A 258 9.40 -18.44 3.20
CA ALA A 258 8.48 -17.54 3.90
C ALA A 258 7.87 -18.17 5.15
N ARG A 259 7.55 -19.48 5.12
CA ARG A 259 7.12 -20.24 6.32
C ARG A 259 8.19 -20.21 7.42
N VAL A 260 9.45 -20.48 7.04
CA VAL A 260 10.58 -20.43 7.98
C VAL A 260 10.76 -19.02 8.54
N GLU A 261 10.69 -17.99 7.70
CA GLU A 261 10.79 -16.61 8.13
C GLU A 261 9.66 -16.20 9.08
N TYR A 262 8.42 -16.62 8.79
CA TYR A 262 7.27 -16.33 9.64
C TYR A 262 7.45 -16.92 11.05
N VAL A 263 7.91 -18.17 11.14
CA VAL A 263 8.23 -18.81 12.43
C VAL A 263 9.39 -18.08 13.13
N ARG A 264 10.46 -17.73 12.42
CA ARG A 264 11.64 -17.06 12.98
C ARG A 264 11.35 -15.64 13.48
N LYS A 265 10.54 -14.88 12.73
CA LYS A 265 10.27 -13.45 12.99
C LYS A 265 9.19 -13.21 14.05
N GLY A 266 8.58 -14.26 14.61
CA GLY A 266 7.74 -14.20 15.82
C GLY A 266 6.62 -13.16 15.76
N ARG A 267 5.99 -12.94 14.59
CA ARG A 267 4.98 -11.89 14.36
C ARG A 267 3.60 -12.16 15.00
N GLY A 268 3.57 -12.77 16.19
CA GLY A 268 2.41 -12.70 17.09
C GLY A 268 1.56 -13.95 17.23
N ARG A 269 1.63 -14.95 16.33
CA ARG A 269 0.90 -16.23 16.47
C ARG A 269 1.69 -17.43 15.95
N ALA A 270 1.47 -18.60 16.55
CA ALA A 270 2.06 -19.86 16.08
C ALA A 270 1.50 -20.26 14.72
N LEU A 271 2.32 -20.88 13.87
CA LEU A 271 1.93 -21.40 12.57
C LEU A 271 0.72 -22.34 12.73
N LYS A 272 -0.33 -22.10 11.93
CA LYS A 272 -1.55 -22.91 11.92
C LYS A 272 -1.49 -23.94 10.79
N PRO A 273 -2.24 -25.06 10.89
CA PRO A 273 -2.38 -25.96 9.76
C PRO A 273 -2.99 -25.24 8.56
N HIS A 274 -2.35 -25.36 7.39
CA HIS A 274 -2.92 -24.90 6.13
C HIS A 274 -3.82 -26.00 5.54
N PHE A 275 -5.04 -25.62 5.17
CA PHE A 275 -6.03 -26.45 4.50
C PHE A 275 -6.23 -25.94 3.07
N PRO A 276 -5.57 -26.53 2.06
CA PRO A 276 -5.87 -26.19 0.67
C PRO A 276 -7.35 -26.48 0.38
N PRO A 277 -8.00 -25.68 -0.50
CA PRO A 277 -9.38 -25.93 -0.89
C PRO A 277 -9.48 -27.34 -1.45
N ASN A 278 -10.54 -28.08 -1.12
CA ASN A 278 -10.79 -29.40 -1.69
C ASN A 278 -10.66 -29.30 -3.21
N GLU A 279 -9.62 -29.92 -3.78
CA GLU A 279 -9.41 -29.93 -5.23
C GLU A 279 -10.63 -30.52 -5.94
N PRO A 280 -11.06 -29.88 -7.03
CA PRO A 280 -11.14 -30.63 -8.27
C PRO A 280 -10.29 -29.97 -9.35
N ARG A 281 -9.61 -30.82 -10.12
CA ARG A 281 -8.76 -30.52 -11.27
C ARG A 281 -9.39 -29.58 -12.29
#